data_AF-A0A0D1BSK0-F1
#
_entry.id   AF-A0A0D1BSK0-F1
#
_cell.length_a   1.000
_cell.length_b   1.000
_cell.length_c   1.000
_cell.angle_alpha   90.00
_cell.angle_beta   90.00
_cell.angle_gamma   90.00
#
_symmetry.space_group_name_H-M   'P 1'
#
loop_
_entity.id
_entity.type
_entity.pdbx_description
1 polymer ?
#
loop_
_entity_poly.entity_id
_entity_poly.type
_entity_poly.pdbx_seq_one_letter_code
_entity_poly.pdbx_strand_id
1 'polypeptide(L)' 'MNDEGYRCWNCGIKKDKNSKYYQVRIVTHDGKLLFVPCCCQKCAEKVKNENMELHKERYYTTKNQSIQIGVW' A
#
# COMPACT_ATOMS: atom_id res chain seq x y z
N MET A 1 -14.64 25.63 5.76
CA MET A 1 -15.28 24.30 5.78
C MET A 1 -14.18 23.28 6.01
N ASN A 2 -14.17 22.64 7.17
CA ASN A 2 -13.15 21.67 7.53
C ASN A 2 -13.36 20.39 6.70
N ASP A 3 -12.39 20.08 5.86
CA ASP A 3 -12.46 19.03 4.86
C ASP A 3 -12.08 17.65 5.45
N GLU A 4 -12.68 17.31 6.59
CA GLU A 4 -12.26 16.22 7.50
C GLU A 4 -12.72 14.80 7.05
N GLY A 5 -12.67 14.54 5.74
CA GLY A 5 -12.95 13.24 5.15
C GLY A 5 -11.71 12.36 4.99
N TYR A 6 -11.88 11.18 4.37
CA TYR A 6 -10.75 10.34 3.93
C TYR A 6 -10.81 10.12 2.40
N ARG A 7 -9.66 9.84 1.78
CA ARG A 7 -9.59 9.36 0.40
C ARG A 7 -9.33 7.87 0.39
N CYS A 8 -10.11 7.13 -0.40
CA CYS A 8 -9.85 5.72 -0.64
C CYS A 8 -8.46 5.55 -1.26
N TRP A 9 -7.61 4.72 -0.66
CA TRP A 9 -6.25 4.48 -1.14
C TRP A 9 -6.22 3.88 -2.55
N ASN A 10 -7.20 3.03 -2.88
CA ASN A 10 -7.27 2.36 -4.17
C ASN A 10 -7.78 3.28 -5.30
N CYS A 11 -8.95 3.90 -5.11
CA CYS A 11 -9.65 4.60 -6.19
C CYS A 11 -9.65 6.12 -6.07
N GLY A 12 -9.05 6.68 -5.00
CA GLY A 12 -8.95 8.13 -4.78
C GLY A 12 -10.24 8.84 -4.40
N ILE A 13 -11.40 8.16 -4.46
CA ILE A 13 -12.70 8.74 -4.09
C ILE A 13 -12.64 9.26 -2.65
N LYS A 14 -13.05 10.51 -2.49
CA LYS A 14 -13.18 11.18 -1.20
C LYS A 14 -14.50 10.78 -0.54
N LYS A 15 -14.45 10.52 0.76
CA LYS A 15 -15.58 10.14 1.60
C LYS A 15 -15.67 11.09 2.79
N ASP A 16 -16.89 11.40 3.19
CA ASP A 16 -17.16 12.35 4.26
C ASP A 16 -16.70 11.81 5.63
N LYS A 17 -16.50 12.74 6.56
CA LYS A 17 -16.25 12.43 7.98
C LYS A 17 -17.36 11.49 8.48
N ASN A 18 -16.98 10.39 9.14
CA ASN A 18 -17.87 9.30 9.63
C ASN A 18 -18.37 8.29 8.58
N SER A 19 -17.94 8.37 7.31
CA SER A 19 -18.21 7.29 6.36
C SER A 19 -17.54 5.99 6.81
N LYS A 20 -18.26 4.85 6.68
CA LYS A 20 -17.64 3.52 6.88
C LYS A 20 -16.45 3.35 5.93
N TYR A 21 -15.42 2.69 6.42
CA TYR A 21 -14.22 2.36 5.63
C TYR A 21 -13.72 0.97 5.98
N TYR A 22 -13.01 0.37 5.03
CA TYR A 22 -12.23 -0.83 5.21
C TYR A 22 -10.78 -0.41 5.42
N GLN A 23 -10.10 -1.03 6.38
CA GLN A 23 -8.72 -0.68 6.70
C GLN A 23 -7.78 -1.82 6.26
N VAL A 24 -6.75 -1.50 5.50
CA VAL A 24 -5.75 -2.47 5.04
C VAL A 24 -4.41 -2.14 5.68
N ARG A 25 -3.78 -3.14 6.29
CA ARG A 25 -2.40 -3.05 6.77
C ARG A 25 -1.44 -3.33 5.61
N ILE A 26 -0.62 -2.35 5.25
CA ILE A 26 0.41 -2.48 4.21
C ILE A 26 1.81 -2.30 4.81
N VAL A 27 2.81 -2.86 4.13
CA VAL A 27 4.23 -2.58 4.39
C VAL A 27 4.72 -1.66 3.27
N THR A 28 5.37 -0.57 3.62
CA THR A 28 5.88 0.43 2.67
C THR A 28 7.24 0.01 2.09
N HIS A 29 7.79 0.81 1.17
CA HIS A 29 9.09 0.54 0.55
C HIS A 29 10.27 0.67 1.52
N ASP A 30 10.15 1.52 2.53
CA ASP A 30 11.12 1.68 3.62
C ASP A 30 10.82 0.73 4.80
N GLY A 31 9.94 -0.25 4.61
CA GLY A 31 9.64 -1.29 5.60
C GLY A 31 8.69 -0.86 6.72
N LYS A 32 8.16 0.37 6.70
CA LYS A 32 7.20 0.84 7.71
C LYS A 32 5.82 0.22 7.52
N LEU A 33 5.16 -0.07 8.63
CA LEU A 33 3.76 -0.51 8.65
C LEU A 33 2.82 0.69 8.61
N LEU A 34 1.87 0.68 7.68
CA LEU A 34 0.81 1.68 7.57
C LEU A 34 -0.56 1.02 7.51
N PHE A 35 -1.56 1.71 8.03
CA PHE A 35 -2.96 1.35 7.85
C PHE A 35 -3.61 2.35 6.90
N VAL A 36 -4.09 1.87 5.75
CA VAL A 36 -4.68 2.73 4.71
C VAL A 36 -6.18 2.48 4.57
N PRO A 37 -7.01 3.53 4.43
CA PRO A 37 -8.46 3.39 4.33
C PRO A 37 -8.90 3.11 2.88
N CYS A 38 -9.91 2.29 2.71
CA CYS A 38 -10.54 1.93 1.45
C CYS A 38 -12.06 2.08 1.55
N CYS A 39 -12.70 2.58 0.49
CA CYS A 39 -14.14 2.88 0.52
C CYS A 39 -15.05 1.65 0.46
N CYS A 40 -14.54 0.49 0.05
CA CYS A 40 -15.27 -0.76 -0.03
C CYS A 40 -14.32 -1.97 0.04
N GLN A 41 -14.88 -3.16 0.28
CA GLN A 41 -14.12 -4.41 0.37
C GLN A 41 -13.30 -4.68 -0.91
N LYS A 42 -13.87 -4.48 -2.09
CA LYS A 42 -13.17 -4.68 -3.37
C LYS A 42 -11.93 -3.79 -3.50
N CYS A 43 -11.97 -2.55 -3.00
CA CYS A 43 -10.81 -1.67 -2.97
C CYS A 43 -9.76 -2.15 -1.97
N ALA A 44 -10.19 -2.63 -0.80
CA ALA A 44 -9.30 -3.17 0.21
C ALA A 44 -8.58 -4.44 -0.28
N GLU A 45 -9.29 -5.34 -0.96
CA GLU A 45 -8.71 -6.55 -1.55
C GLU A 45 -7.68 -6.24 -2.63
N LYS A 46 -7.97 -5.26 -3.50
CA LYS A 46 -7.00 -4.80 -4.51
C LYS A 46 -5.71 -4.28 -3.87
N VAL A 47 -5.82 -3.36 -2.92
CA VAL A 47 -4.65 -2.79 -2.22
C VAL A 47 -3.85 -3.86 -1.50
N LYS A 48 -4.52 -4.81 -0.85
CA LYS A 48 -3.87 -5.96 -0.19
C LYS A 48 -3.09 -6.80 -1.21
N ASN A 49 -3.70 -7.15 -2.33
CA ASN A 49 -3.10 -8.01 -3.34
C ASN A 49 -1.95 -7.31 -4.07
N GLU A 50 -2.12 -6.05 -4.46
CA GLU A 50 -1.07 -5.24 -5.11
C GLU A 50 0.16 -5.10 -4.23
N ASN A 51 -0.02 -4.80 -2.93
CA ASN A 51 1.10 -4.72 -2.00
C ASN A 51 1.75 -6.10 -1.79
N MET A 52 0.97 -7.17 -1.72
CA MET A 52 1.51 -8.53 -1.62
C MET A 52 2.39 -8.88 -2.82
N GLU A 53 1.93 -8.63 -4.05
CA GLU A 53 2.70 -8.93 -5.26
C GLU A 53 3.97 -8.08 -5.35
N LEU A 54 3.89 -6.79 -5.01
CA LEU A 54 5.06 -5.91 -4.95
C LEU A 54 6.10 -6.40 -3.92
N HIS A 55 5.68 -6.94 -2.79
CA HIS A 55 6.62 -7.52 -1.82
C HIS A 55 7.16 -8.89 -2.23
N LYS A 56 6.39 -9.69 -2.98
CA LYS A 56 6.92 -10.92 -3.60
C LYS A 56 8.02 -10.60 -4.60
N GLU A 57 7.80 -9.63 -5.48
CA GLU A 57 8.81 -9.18 -6.44
C GLU A 57 10.09 -8.74 -5.71
N ARG A 58 9.96 -7.88 -4.70
CA ARG A 58 11.10 -7.43 -3.88
C ARG A 58 11.81 -8.57 -3.18
N TYR A 59 11.08 -9.55 -2.65
CA TYR A 59 11.68 -10.74 -2.06
C TYR A 59 12.56 -11.47 -3.08
N TYR A 60 12.07 -11.69 -4.31
CA TYR A 60 12.86 -12.38 -5.34
C TYR A 60 14.05 -11.55 -5.81
N THR A 61 13.89 -10.23 -6.01
CA THR A 61 15.02 -9.33 -6.36
C THR A 61 16.09 -9.35 -5.27
N THR A 62 15.67 -9.29 -4.00
CA THR A 62 16.58 -9.37 -2.84
C THR A 62 17.22 -10.75 -2.74
N LYS A 63 16.49 -11.83 -3.01
CA LYS A 63 17.05 -13.19 -2.98
C LYS A 63 18.14 -13.41 -4.03
N ASN A 64 18.00 -12.78 -5.20
CA ASN A 64 18.92 -12.92 -6.33
C ASN A 64 19.97 -11.81 -6.39
N GLN A 65 20.11 -11.01 -5.33
CA GLN A 65 21.13 -9.96 -5.27
C GLN A 65 22.54 -10.59 -5.31
N SER A 66 23.45 -9.96 -6.05
CA SER A 66 24.85 -10.39 -6.15
C SER A 66 25.78 -9.22 -5.90
N ILE A 67 26.93 -9.51 -5.29
CA ILE A 67 28.00 -8.54 -5.08
C ILE A 67 28.80 -8.43 -6.38
N GLN A 68 29.01 -7.21 -6.87
CA GLN A 68 29.76 -6.92 -8.09
C GLN A 68 31.05 -6.17 -7.74
N ILE A 69 32.16 -6.51 -8.39
CA ILE A 69 33.43 -5.78 -8.27
C ILE A 69 33.49 -4.79 -9.44
N GLY A 70 33.50 -3.50 -9.12
CA GLY A 70 33.72 -2.42 -10.10
C GLY A 70 35.12 -1.84 -9.94
N VAL A 71 35.72 -1.40 -11.05
CA VAL A 71 36.88 -0.49 -11.04
C VAL A 71 36.34 0.90 -11.31
N TRP A 72 36.76 1.87 -10.50
CA TRP A 72 36.35 3.28 -10.62
C TRP A 72 37.05 3.96 -11.80
#